data_AF-A0A2S8GP50-F1
#
_entry.id   AF-A0A2S8GP50-F1
#
_cell.length_a   1.000
_cell.length_b   1.000
_cell.length_c   1.000
_cell.angle_alpha   90.00
_cell.angle_beta   90.00
_cell.angle_gamma   90.00
#
_symmetry.space_group_name_H-M   'P 1'
#
loop_
_entity.id
_entity.type
_entity.pdbx_description
1 polymer ?
#
loop_
_entity_poly.entity_id
_entity_poly.type
_entity_poly.pdbx_seq_one_letter_code
_entity_poly.pdbx_strand_id
1 'polypeptide(L)'
;MTQTTDDNPFQSPTVLEQIPPPPSAPKASIDSHQLPHLVAVTWMLFLFAATVHGMAAWFFGSIEWGIFATLSVAIGFVVLYPSALLWGLGLGYAFLAATMCFCANAGAYIEPHPRFSRPGAANFFDLTPLVMYLGIMGLMIVTSRYYVFGPKHAAGYGAAGEEEG
;
A
#
# COMPACT_ATOMS: atom_id res chain seq x y z
N MET A 1 -5.48 -69.36 -32.69
CA MET A 1 -4.24 -68.91 -33.36
C MET A 1 -4.69 -67.80 -34.31
N THR A 2 -4.31 -66.55 -34.16
CA THR A 2 -2.97 -66.02 -33.92
C THR A 2 -3.05 -64.67 -33.19
N GLN A 3 -2.13 -64.52 -32.25
CA GLN A 3 -1.74 -63.30 -31.56
C GLN A 3 -1.02 -62.38 -32.56
N THR A 4 -1.41 -61.11 -32.66
CA THR A 4 -0.56 -60.06 -33.23
C THR A 4 -0.35 -59.00 -32.16
N THR A 5 0.78 -59.17 -31.50
CA THR A 5 1.49 -58.20 -30.67
C THR A 5 1.74 -56.93 -31.46
N ASP A 6 1.18 -55.82 -30.99
CA ASP A 6 1.54 -54.48 -31.44
C ASP A 6 2.78 -54.05 -30.61
N ASP A 7 3.93 -54.63 -30.94
CA ASP A 7 5.23 -54.24 -30.39
C ASP A 7 5.67 -52.96 -31.10
N ASN A 8 5.28 -51.80 -30.56
CA ASN A 8 5.88 -50.53 -30.95
C ASN A 8 7.16 -50.30 -30.11
N PRO A 9 8.37 -50.45 -30.67
CA PRO A 9 9.62 -50.31 -29.93
C PRO A 9 9.98 -48.85 -29.58
N PHE A 10 9.13 -47.88 -29.97
CA PHE A 10 9.30 -46.45 -29.66
C PHE A 10 8.31 -45.92 -28.63
N GLN A 11 7.45 -46.77 -28.04
CA GLN A 11 6.72 -46.41 -26.83
C GLN A 11 7.67 -46.52 -25.63
N SER A 12 8.61 -45.59 -25.53
CA SER A 12 9.20 -45.28 -24.24
C SER A 12 8.07 -44.87 -23.30
N PRO A 13 7.99 -45.42 -22.08
CA PRO A 13 7.04 -44.92 -21.09
C PRO A 13 7.29 -43.42 -21.01
N THR A 14 6.23 -42.64 -21.15
CA THR A 14 6.25 -41.19 -20.96
C THR A 14 6.68 -40.95 -19.52
N VAL A 15 7.99 -40.99 -19.27
CA VAL A 15 8.61 -40.39 -18.11
C VAL A 15 8.37 -38.92 -18.35
N LEU A 16 7.21 -38.47 -17.88
CA LEU A 16 6.99 -37.08 -17.53
C LEU A 16 8.24 -36.68 -16.75
N GLU A 17 9.14 -35.95 -17.40
CA GLU A 17 10.16 -35.20 -16.70
C GLU A 17 9.38 -34.36 -15.70
N GLN A 18 9.39 -34.83 -14.46
CA GLN A 18 8.80 -34.17 -13.34
C GLN A 18 9.67 -32.95 -13.12
N ILE A 19 9.39 -31.88 -13.86
CA ILE A 19 9.99 -30.57 -13.66
C ILE A 19 9.81 -30.29 -12.17
N PRO A 20 10.90 -30.17 -11.40
CA PRO A 20 10.79 -29.84 -9.99
C PRO A 20 9.91 -28.60 -9.90
N PRO A 21 8.89 -28.56 -9.02
CA PRO A 21 8.11 -27.36 -8.86
C PRO A 21 9.12 -26.22 -8.63
N PRO A 22 9.03 -25.11 -9.41
CA PRO A 22 9.96 -24.01 -9.28
C PRO A 22 10.04 -23.64 -7.79
N PRO A 23 11.25 -23.41 -7.24
CA PRO A 23 11.45 -23.21 -5.82
C PRO A 23 10.42 -22.18 -5.37
N SER A 24 9.56 -22.61 -4.46
CA SER A 24 8.37 -21.91 -4.05
C SER A 24 8.75 -20.45 -3.84
N ALA A 25 8.28 -19.58 -4.75
CA ALA A 25 8.51 -18.15 -4.62
C ALA A 25 8.14 -17.77 -3.18
N PRO A 26 8.98 -16.98 -2.49
CA PRO A 26 8.81 -16.76 -1.06
C PRO A 26 7.36 -16.40 -0.77
N LYS A 27 6.73 -17.19 0.12
CA LYS A 27 5.35 -17.04 0.64
C LYS A 27 5.21 -15.71 1.39
N ALA A 28 5.41 -14.61 0.71
CA ALA A 28 4.97 -13.27 1.09
C ALA A 28 3.77 -12.88 0.23
N SER A 29 2.92 -13.86 -0.13
CA SER A 29 1.59 -13.58 -0.65
C SER A 29 0.71 -13.27 0.56
N ILE A 30 0.45 -11.99 0.82
CA ILE A 30 -0.64 -11.56 1.71
C ILE A 30 -1.90 -12.35 1.34
N ASP A 31 -2.52 -13.04 2.29
CA ASP A 31 -3.76 -13.75 1.97
C ASP A 31 -4.78 -12.74 1.43
N SER A 32 -5.44 -13.06 0.32
CA SER A 32 -6.40 -12.14 -0.32
C SER A 32 -7.50 -11.69 0.63
N HIS A 33 -7.82 -12.52 1.63
CA HIS A 33 -8.76 -12.23 2.71
C HIS A 33 -8.27 -11.16 3.70
N GLN A 34 -6.95 -10.94 3.81
CA GLN A 34 -6.37 -9.92 4.70
C GLN A 34 -6.32 -8.52 4.06
N LEU A 35 -6.38 -8.43 2.73
CA LEU A 35 -6.28 -7.16 2.00
C LEU A 35 -7.32 -6.12 2.42
N PRO A 36 -8.62 -6.43 2.56
CA PRO A 36 -9.61 -5.43 2.97
C PRO A 36 -9.31 -4.85 4.36
N HIS A 37 -8.78 -5.68 5.28
CA HIS A 37 -8.38 -5.22 6.61
C HIS A 37 -7.18 -4.27 6.54
N LEU A 38 -6.16 -4.59 5.74
CA LEU A 38 -4.99 -3.72 5.56
C LEU A 38 -5.36 -2.39 4.88
N VAL A 39 -6.27 -2.42 3.91
CA VAL A 39 -6.82 -1.21 3.26
C VAL A 39 -7.59 -0.37 4.28
N ALA A 40 -8.43 -0.99 5.10
CA ALA A 40 -9.18 -0.30 6.16
C ALA A 40 -8.24 0.34 7.20
N VAL A 41 -7.18 -0.36 7.61
CA VAL A 41 -6.15 0.21 8.50
C VAL A 41 -5.45 1.40 7.84
N THR A 42 -5.09 1.28 6.57
CA THR A 42 -4.47 2.38 5.80
C THR A 42 -5.39 3.61 5.74
N TRP A 43 -6.68 3.40 5.45
CA TRP A 43 -7.70 4.44 5.47
C TRP A 43 -7.84 5.09 6.85
N MET A 44 -7.93 4.29 7.92
CA MET A 44 -8.02 4.81 9.30
C MET A 44 -6.80 5.64 9.69
N LEU A 45 -5.60 5.23 9.26
CA LEU A 45 -4.38 6.01 9.50
C LEU A 45 -4.41 7.37 8.79
N PHE A 46 -4.94 7.44 7.56
CA PHE A 46 -5.15 8.72 6.87
C PHE A 46 -6.14 9.62 7.62
N LEU A 47 -7.25 9.06 8.12
CA LEU A 47 -8.21 9.84 8.91
C LEU A 47 -7.63 10.31 10.25
N PHE A 48 -6.79 9.49 10.88
CA PHE A 48 -6.14 9.88 12.11
C PHE A 48 -5.11 11.00 11.85
N ALA A 49 -4.28 10.87 10.81
CA ALA A 49 -3.36 11.93 10.39
C ALA A 49 -4.13 13.22 10.05
N ALA A 50 -5.28 13.11 9.37
CA ALA A 50 -6.16 14.24 9.11
C ALA A 50 -6.65 14.91 10.39
N THR A 51 -7.02 14.12 11.39
CA THR A 51 -7.49 14.61 12.69
C THR A 51 -6.39 15.36 13.41
N VAL A 52 -5.16 14.82 13.43
CA VAL A 52 -4.01 15.47 14.05
C VAL A 52 -3.68 16.79 13.35
N HIS A 53 -3.68 16.81 12.02
CA HIS A 53 -3.53 18.04 11.24
C HIS A 53 -4.66 19.05 11.49
N GLY A 54 -5.92 18.60 11.61
CA GLY A 54 -7.06 19.45 11.92
C GLY A 54 -6.96 20.06 13.32
N MET A 55 -6.52 19.29 14.30
CA MET A 55 -6.21 19.77 15.64
C MET A 55 -5.06 20.80 15.63
N ALA A 56 -4.00 20.55 14.84
CA ALA A 56 -2.91 21.50 14.66
C ALA A 56 -3.39 22.80 13.99
N ALA A 57 -4.24 22.70 12.97
CA ALA A 57 -4.83 23.86 12.29
C ALA A 57 -5.62 24.74 13.25
N TRP A 58 -6.45 24.12 14.09
CA TRP A 58 -7.21 24.81 15.13
C TRP A 58 -6.30 25.42 16.20
N PHE A 59 -5.35 24.65 16.73
CA PHE A 59 -4.50 25.06 17.85
C PHE A 59 -3.53 26.18 17.49
N PHE A 60 -2.98 26.15 16.26
CA PHE A 60 -2.03 27.14 15.76
C PHE A 60 -2.68 28.23 14.90
N GLY A 61 -3.97 28.11 14.58
CA GLY A 61 -4.68 29.03 13.69
C GLY A 61 -4.09 29.07 12.28
N SER A 62 -3.52 27.96 11.80
CA SER A 62 -2.80 27.91 10.52
C SER A 62 -3.58 27.12 9.46
N ILE A 63 -3.78 27.79 8.33
CA ILE A 63 -4.52 27.27 7.18
C ILE A 63 -3.77 26.10 6.52
N GLU A 64 -2.43 26.12 6.55
CA GLU A 64 -1.59 25.09 5.95
C GLU A 64 -1.91 23.70 6.52
N TRP A 65 -2.00 23.60 7.86
CA TRP A 65 -2.40 22.37 8.54
C TRP A 65 -3.83 21.95 8.20
N GLY A 66 -4.73 22.90 7.97
CA GLY A 66 -6.10 22.63 7.53
C GLY A 66 -6.18 22.05 6.11
N ILE A 67 -5.32 22.52 5.21
CA ILE A 67 -5.15 21.97 3.87
C ILE A 67 -4.63 20.53 3.97
N PHE A 68 -3.59 20.30 4.78
CA PHE A 68 -3.07 18.95 5.00
C PHE A 68 -4.15 18.02 5.56
N ALA A 69 -4.92 18.45 6.54
CA ALA A 69 -6.05 17.69 7.08
C ALA A 69 -7.05 17.29 5.99
N THR A 70 -7.47 18.25 5.17
CA THR A 70 -8.45 18.03 4.10
C THR A 70 -7.91 17.07 3.04
N LEU A 71 -6.66 17.22 2.63
CA LEU A 71 -6.00 16.31 1.70
C LEU A 71 -5.86 14.90 2.28
N SER A 72 -5.52 14.76 3.56
CA SER A 72 -5.43 13.47 4.23
C SER A 72 -6.78 12.74 4.23
N VAL A 73 -7.88 13.44 4.49
CA VAL A 73 -9.24 12.86 4.38
C VAL A 73 -9.51 12.42 2.95
N ALA A 74 -9.31 13.30 1.97
CA ALA A 74 -9.59 13.02 0.57
C ALA A 74 -8.80 11.80 0.07
N ILE A 75 -7.50 11.75 0.35
CA ILE A 75 -6.64 10.63 -0.02
C ILE A 75 -7.02 9.35 0.73
N GLY A 76 -7.41 9.45 2.01
CA GLY A 76 -7.97 8.33 2.75
C GLY A 76 -9.14 7.68 2.01
N PHE A 77 -10.11 8.47 1.53
CA PHE A 77 -11.21 7.93 0.73
C PHE A 77 -10.77 7.38 -0.62
N VAL A 78 -9.78 8.00 -1.27
CA VAL A 78 -9.22 7.51 -2.53
C VAL A 78 -8.62 6.11 -2.40
N VAL A 79 -7.91 5.80 -1.29
CA VAL A 79 -7.28 4.48 -1.11
C VAL A 79 -8.28 3.34 -0.84
N LEU A 80 -9.56 3.63 -0.58
CA LEU A 80 -10.58 2.59 -0.50
C LEU A 80 -10.89 1.96 -1.87
N TYR A 81 -10.56 2.64 -2.95
CA TYR A 81 -10.81 2.15 -4.30
C TYR A 81 -9.69 1.22 -4.77
N PRO A 82 -10.03 0.01 -5.26
CA PRO A 82 -9.05 -1.00 -5.63
C PRO A 82 -8.41 -0.71 -7.01
N SER A 83 -7.56 0.31 -7.09
CA SER A 83 -6.89 0.74 -8.34
C SER A 83 -5.40 1.02 -8.11
N ALA A 84 -4.54 0.51 -8.99
CA ALA A 84 -3.09 0.78 -8.97
C ALA A 84 -2.77 2.28 -8.97
N LEU A 85 -3.50 3.06 -9.78
CA LEU A 85 -3.30 4.50 -9.90
C LEU A 85 -3.62 5.20 -8.59
N LEU A 86 -4.76 4.86 -7.98
CA LEU A 86 -5.21 5.46 -6.72
C LEU A 86 -4.33 5.02 -5.55
N TRP A 87 -3.81 3.79 -5.60
CA TRP A 87 -2.79 3.30 -4.67
C TRP A 87 -1.49 4.08 -4.81
N GLY A 88 -1.02 4.31 -6.04
CA GLY A 88 0.15 5.13 -6.32
C GLY A 88 -0.02 6.58 -5.85
N LEU A 89 -1.21 7.16 -6.05
CA LEU A 89 -1.55 8.50 -5.57
C LEU A 89 -1.48 8.58 -4.03
N GLY A 90 -2.06 7.60 -3.34
CA GLY A 90 -2.01 7.53 -1.88
C GLY A 90 -0.58 7.38 -1.34
N LEU A 91 0.24 6.53 -1.98
CA LEU A 91 1.64 6.35 -1.60
C LEU A 91 2.47 7.62 -1.87
N GLY A 92 2.27 8.25 -3.02
CA GLY A 92 2.95 9.50 -3.38
C GLY A 92 2.61 10.64 -2.42
N TYR A 93 1.33 10.77 -2.06
CA TYR A 93 0.91 11.73 -1.04
C TYR A 93 1.51 11.42 0.34
N ALA A 94 1.46 10.17 0.79
CA ALA A 94 2.05 9.78 2.07
C ALA A 94 3.56 10.07 2.13
N PHE A 95 4.29 9.81 1.04
CA PHE A 95 5.70 10.13 0.92
C PHE A 95 5.97 11.63 1.00
N LEU A 96 5.20 12.44 0.26
CA LEU A 96 5.34 13.89 0.27
C LEU A 96 5.02 14.46 1.65
N ALA A 97 3.94 14.01 2.28
CA ALA A 97 3.53 14.44 3.61
C ALA A 97 4.57 14.04 4.68
N ALA A 98 5.09 12.82 4.62
CA ALA A 98 6.19 12.38 5.48
C ALA A 98 7.44 13.26 5.32
N THR A 99 7.80 13.59 4.08
CA THR A 99 8.96 14.46 3.79
C THR A 99 8.74 15.86 4.37
N MET A 100 7.55 16.43 4.20
CA MET A 100 7.21 17.74 4.76
C MET A 100 7.24 17.74 6.28
N CYS A 101 6.64 16.73 6.94
CA CYS A 101 6.71 16.58 8.39
C CYS A 101 8.16 16.39 8.86
N PHE A 102 8.97 15.61 8.15
CA PHE A 102 10.39 15.43 8.47
C PHE A 102 11.16 16.75 8.37
N CYS A 103 10.98 17.51 7.29
CA CYS A 103 11.62 18.82 7.11
C CYS A 103 11.18 19.83 8.18
N ALA A 104 9.90 19.84 8.56
CA ALA A 104 9.38 20.69 9.64
C ALA A 104 10.02 20.34 10.98
N ASN A 105 10.12 19.04 11.30
CA ASN A 105 10.82 18.57 12.49
C ASN A 105 12.31 18.93 12.46
N ALA A 106 13.00 18.73 11.33
CA ALA A 106 14.42 19.00 11.18
C ALA A 106 14.73 20.51 11.29
N GLY A 107 13.90 21.36 10.68
CA GLY A 107 14.03 22.82 10.73
C GLY A 107 13.91 23.37 12.15
N ALA A 108 13.10 22.75 13.01
CA ALA A 108 12.97 23.13 14.41
C ALA A 108 14.27 22.96 15.22
N TYR A 109 15.23 22.15 14.76
CA TYR A 109 16.55 22.02 15.39
C TYR A 109 17.55 23.10 14.93
N ILE A 110 17.31 23.73 13.79
CA ILE A 110 18.23 24.70 13.18
C ILE A 110 17.85 26.12 13.59
N GLU A 111 16.55 26.43 13.66
CA GLU A 111 16.07 27.76 14.01
C GLU A 111 14.90 27.66 15.02
N PRO A 112 15.01 28.27 16.21
CA PRO A 112 13.92 28.25 17.19
C PRO A 112 12.76 29.12 16.70
N HIS A 113 11.82 28.53 15.96
CA HIS A 113 10.61 29.23 15.56
C HIS A 113 9.68 29.45 16.78
N PRO A 114 9.07 30.63 16.94
CA PRO A 114 8.14 30.93 18.05
C PRO A 114 6.94 29.98 18.16
N ARG A 115 6.58 29.27 17.08
CA ARG A 115 5.52 28.25 17.06
C ARG A 115 5.93 26.94 17.77
N PHE A 116 7.23 26.66 17.86
CA PHE A 116 7.81 25.48 18.52
C PHE A 116 8.22 25.76 19.97
N SER A 117 8.04 27.00 20.44
CA SER A 117 8.41 27.42 21.80
C SER A 117 7.44 26.96 22.89
N ARG A 118 6.37 26.24 22.54
CA ARG A 118 5.47 25.59 23.50
C ARG A 118 5.94 24.16 23.75
N PRO A 119 6.64 23.88 24.88
CA PRO A 119 7.15 22.55 25.15
C PRO A 119 6.01 21.53 25.18
N GLY A 120 6.13 20.46 24.37
CA GLY A 120 5.20 19.33 24.31
C GLY A 120 4.22 19.33 23.12
N ALA A 121 3.76 20.49 22.65
CA ALA A 121 2.77 20.54 21.56
C ALA A 121 3.40 20.35 20.18
N ALA A 122 4.57 20.96 19.94
CA ALA A 122 5.23 20.89 18.64
C ALA A 122 5.67 19.45 18.30
N ASN A 123 6.32 18.78 19.26
CA ASN A 123 6.71 17.38 19.09
C ASN A 123 5.52 16.46 18.78
N PHE A 124 4.35 16.69 19.41
CA PHE A 124 3.17 15.86 19.14
C PHE A 124 2.59 16.11 17.75
N PHE A 125 2.38 17.36 17.35
CA PHE A 125 1.76 17.69 16.07
C PHE A 125 2.66 17.43 14.86
N ASP A 126 3.99 17.37 15.05
CA ASP A 126 4.93 17.12 13.96
C ASP A 126 5.40 15.66 13.86
N LEU A 127 5.69 14.96 14.98
CA LEU A 127 6.13 13.55 14.95
C LEU A 127 4.98 12.57 14.74
N THR A 128 3.83 12.83 15.34
CA THR A 128 2.67 11.91 15.24
C THR A 128 2.25 11.68 13.79
N PRO A 129 1.99 12.71 12.96
CA PRO A 129 1.63 12.49 11.57
C PRO A 129 2.79 11.90 10.77
N LEU A 130 4.06 12.24 11.08
CA LEU A 130 5.23 11.64 10.44
C LEU A 130 5.24 10.11 10.62
N VAL A 131 5.08 9.63 11.86
CA VAL A 131 5.05 8.18 12.16
C VAL A 131 3.88 7.52 11.44
N MET A 132 2.73 8.18 11.37
CA MET A 132 1.56 7.66 10.63
C MET A 132 1.84 7.54 9.15
N TYR A 133 2.42 8.56 8.51
CA TYR A 133 2.75 8.49 7.09
C TYR A 133 3.80 7.43 6.78
N LEU A 134 4.78 7.23 7.65
CA LEU A 134 5.73 6.11 7.52
C LEU A 134 5.03 4.75 7.64
N GLY A 135 4.09 4.61 8.58
CA GLY A 135 3.26 3.40 8.72
C GLY A 135 2.38 3.15 7.51
N ILE A 136 1.73 4.19 6.99
CA ILE A 136 0.94 4.17 5.74
C ILE A 136 1.82 3.72 4.58
N MET A 137 3.00 4.32 4.40
CA MET A 137 3.94 3.93 3.36
C MET A 137 4.31 2.45 3.46
N GLY A 138 4.65 1.96 4.66
CA GLY A 138 4.96 0.55 4.90
C GLY A 138 3.81 -0.37 4.51
N LEU A 139 2.58 -0.07 4.96
CA LEU A 139 1.39 -0.83 4.61
C LEU A 139 1.13 -0.81 3.10
N MET A 140 1.21 0.36 2.48
CA MET A 140 0.97 0.53 1.05
C MET A 140 2.02 -0.16 0.20
N ILE A 141 3.29 -0.19 0.62
CA ILE A 141 4.35 -0.95 -0.07
C ILE A 141 4.06 -2.45 0.03
N VAL A 142 3.69 -2.95 1.22
CA VAL A 142 3.36 -4.36 1.44
C VAL A 142 2.18 -4.77 0.55
N THR A 143 1.11 -3.99 0.52
CA THR A 143 -0.08 -4.28 -0.31
C THR A 143 0.08 -3.89 -1.78
N SER A 144 1.09 -3.09 -2.16
CA SER A 144 1.30 -2.65 -3.55
C SER A 144 1.48 -3.81 -4.52
N ARG A 145 2.03 -4.93 -4.05
CA ARG A 145 2.19 -6.14 -4.87
C ARG A 145 0.87 -6.69 -5.37
N TYR A 146 -0.24 -6.43 -4.68
CA TYR A 146 -1.58 -6.85 -5.09
C TYR A 146 -2.22 -5.89 -6.07
N TYR A 147 -2.04 -4.59 -5.87
CA TYR A 147 -2.67 -3.56 -6.70
C TYR A 147 -1.86 -3.21 -7.94
N VAL A 148 -0.53 -3.33 -7.91
CA VAL A 148 0.36 -2.97 -9.03
C VAL A 148 0.82 -4.21 -9.80
N PHE A 149 1.08 -5.32 -9.09
CA PHE A 149 1.65 -6.55 -9.66
C PHE A 149 0.75 -7.79 -9.47
N GLY A 150 -0.48 -7.60 -9.00
CA GLY A 150 -1.35 -8.72 -8.67
C GLY A 150 -1.90 -9.43 -9.90
N PRO A 151 -2.40 -10.67 -9.74
CA PRO A 151 -2.90 -11.49 -10.85
C PRO A 151 -4.03 -10.81 -11.65
N LYS A 152 -4.77 -9.84 -11.08
CA LYS A 152 -5.79 -9.06 -11.80
C LYS A 152 -5.22 -8.06 -12.82
N HIS A 153 -3.99 -7.57 -12.61
CA HIS A 153 -3.29 -6.78 -13.63
C HIS A 153 -2.57 -7.66 -14.66
N ALA A 154 -2.18 -8.89 -14.28
CA ALA A 154 -1.71 -9.90 -15.23
C ALA A 154 -2.84 -10.47 -16.11
N ALA A 155 -4.08 -10.48 -15.63
CA ALA A 155 -5.28 -10.85 -16.40
C ALA A 155 -5.84 -9.71 -17.27
N GLY A 156 -5.17 -8.55 -17.30
CA GLY A 156 -5.39 -7.50 -18.29
C GLY A 156 -6.75 -6.81 -18.25
N TYR A 157 -6.79 -5.67 -18.92
CA TYR A 157 -8.00 -5.01 -19.45
C TYR A 157 -8.79 -5.88 -20.45
N GLY A 158 -8.73 -7.22 -20.34
CA GLY A 158 -9.25 -8.18 -21.31
C GLY A 158 -9.91 -9.43 -20.71
N ALA A 159 -10.02 -9.58 -19.39
CA ALA A 159 -10.69 -10.72 -18.76
C ALA A 159 -12.11 -10.39 -18.24
N ALA A 160 -12.83 -9.49 -18.91
CA ALA A 160 -14.27 -9.35 -18.76
C ALA A 160 -14.93 -10.09 -19.93
N GLY A 161 -15.17 -11.39 -19.79
CA GLY A 161 -15.90 -12.11 -20.85
C GLY A 161 -15.96 -13.63 -20.80
N GLU A 162 -15.30 -14.31 -19.87
CA GLU A 162 -15.49 -15.74 -19.61
C GLU A 162 -15.38 -15.86 -18.09
N GLU A 163 -16.46 -15.98 -17.33
CA GLU A 163 -17.26 -17.19 -17.17
C GLU A 163 -18.62 -16.80 -16.58
N GLU A 164 -19.71 -17.29 -17.17
CA GLU A 164 -20.71 -18.08 -16.44
C GLU A 164 -21.56 -18.82 -17.49
N GLY A 165 -21.45 -20.15 -17.44
CA GLY A 165 -22.34 -21.09 -18.14
C GLY A 165 -23.55 -21.45 -17.29
#